data_AF-A0A3Q1HWP5-F1
#
_entry.id   AF-A0A3Q1HWP5-F1
#
_cell.length_a   1.000
_cell.length_b   1.000
_cell.length_c   1.000
_cell.angle_alpha   90.00
_cell.angle_beta   90.00
_cell.angle_gamma   90.00
#
_symmetry.space_group_name_H-M   'P 1'
#
loop_
_entity.id
_entity.type
_entity.pdbx_description
1 polymer ?
#
loop_
_entity_poly.entity_id
_entity_poly.type
_entity_poly.pdbx_seq_one_letter_code
_entity_poly.pdbx_strand_id
1 'polypeptide(L)' 'EDKSRLYRRPSCVGMTVTQACPLSYSPVCGSNGITYPNECSLCVARLEKSVDILIVNDGPCSQ' A
#
# COMPACT_ATOMS: atom_id res chain seq x y z
N GLU A 1 -18.36 -10.35 8.09
CA GLU A 1 -17.93 -9.10 8.74
C GLU A 1 -17.06 -8.32 7.77
N ASP A 2 -17.51 -7.13 7.34
CA ASP A 2 -16.84 -6.36 6.28
C ASP A 2 -15.65 -5.58 6.85
N LYS A 3 -14.47 -6.21 6.91
CA LYS A 3 -13.21 -5.57 7.33
C LYS A 3 -12.76 -4.43 6.38
N SER A 4 -13.43 -4.25 5.25
CA SER A 4 -13.15 -3.20 4.26
C SER A 4 -13.22 -1.78 4.85
N ARG A 5 -14.05 -1.56 5.88
CA ARG A 5 -14.12 -0.27 6.60
C ARG A 5 -12.98 -0.02 7.59
N LEU A 6 -12.23 -1.05 7.96
CA LEU A 6 -11.13 -0.94 8.91
C LEU A 6 -9.81 -0.55 8.22
N TYR A 7 -9.70 -0.81 6.92
CA TYR A 7 -8.49 -0.57 6.15
C TYR A 7 -8.55 0.78 5.44
N ARG A 8 -7.44 1.51 5.48
CA ARG A 8 -7.29 2.80 4.82
C ARG A 8 -6.99 2.60 3.34
N ARG A 9 -7.69 3.35 2.49
CA ARG A 9 -7.36 3.41 1.05
C ARG A 9 -6.08 4.22 0.85
N PRO A 10 -5.08 3.67 0.14
CA PRO A 10 -3.87 4.41 -0.16
C PRO A 10 -4.14 5.50 -1.20
N SER A 11 -3.45 6.63 -1.06
CA SER A 11 -3.58 7.80 -1.92
C SER A 11 -2.74 7.65 -3.20
N CYS A 12 -3.22 6.85 -4.14
CA CYS A 12 -2.55 6.60 -5.43
C CYS A 12 -2.85 7.65 -6.51
N VAL A 13 -3.38 8.82 -6.15
CA VAL A 13 -3.83 9.83 -7.11
C VAL A 13 -2.67 10.32 -7.95
N GLY A 14 -2.81 10.20 -9.28
CA GLY A 14 -1.79 10.61 -10.24
C GLY A 14 -0.58 9.69 -10.32
N MET A 15 -0.59 8.53 -9.65
CA MET A 15 0.51 7.57 -9.74
C MET A 15 0.43 6.72 -11.01
N THR A 16 1.59 6.47 -11.62
CA THR A 16 1.77 5.46 -12.67
C THR A 16 2.72 4.36 -12.21
N VAL A 17 2.67 3.22 -12.89
CA VAL A 17 3.60 2.09 -12.73
C VAL A 17 5.07 2.52 -12.81
N THR A 18 5.37 3.48 -13.69
CA THR A 18 6.74 3.95 -13.97
C THR A 18 7.23 5.01 -12.99
N GLN A 19 6.45 5.34 -11.96
CA GLN A 19 6.75 6.45 -11.08
C GLN A 19 7.87 6.09 -10.09
N ALA A 20 8.86 6.97 -10.00
CA ALA A 20 9.90 6.85 -8.98
C ALA A 20 9.31 7.21 -7.61
N CYS A 21 9.30 6.25 -6.68
CA CYS A 21 8.92 6.50 -5.30
C CYS A 21 10.08 7.10 -4.51
N PRO A 22 9.80 7.97 -3.52
CA PRO A 22 10.84 8.45 -2.62
C PRO A 22 11.48 7.28 -1.87
N LEU A 23 12.77 7.38 -1.58
CA LEU A 23 13.51 6.41 -0.77
C LEU A 23 13.24 6.54 0.74
N SER A 24 12.25 7.36 1.12
CA SER A 24 11.83 7.50 2.52
C SER A 24 11.23 6.19 3.00
N TYR A 25 11.73 5.72 4.15
CA TYR A 25 11.23 4.53 4.80
C TYR A 25 10.08 4.89 5.75
N SER A 26 8.86 4.54 5.34
CA SER A 26 7.63 4.77 6.10
C SER A 26 6.73 3.57 5.87
N PRO A 27 7.06 2.42 6.47
CA PRO A 27 6.49 1.14 6.09
C PRO A 27 4.98 1.12 6.32
N VAL A 28 4.26 0.38 5.49
CA VAL A 28 2.82 0.15 5.62
C VAL A 28 2.50 -1.31 5.42
N CYS A 29 1.51 -1.81 6.16
CA CYS A 29 1.03 -3.17 6.02
C CYS A 29 -0.12 -3.21 5.00
N GLY A 30 0.05 -3.94 3.91
CA GLY A 30 -1.00 -4.15 2.92
C GLY A 30 -2.04 -5.17 3.38
N SER A 31 -3.25 -5.08 2.84
CA SER A 31 -4.34 -6.05 3.08
C SER A 31 -4.04 -7.46 2.58
N ASN A 32 -3.00 -7.60 1.76
CA ASN A 32 -2.42 -8.86 1.32
C ASN A 32 -1.37 -9.43 2.29
N GLY A 33 -1.16 -8.81 3.46
CA GLY A 33 -0.18 -9.22 4.45
C GLY A 33 1.27 -8.90 4.09
N ILE A 34 1.50 -8.11 3.04
CA ILE A 34 2.84 -7.70 2.61
C ILE A 34 3.17 -6.34 3.21
N THR A 35 4.40 -6.22 3.74
CA THR A 35 4.94 -4.92 4.16
C THR A 35 5.52 -4.20 2.95
N TYR A 36 5.04 -2.99 2.69
CA TYR A 36 5.61 -2.10 1.68
C TYR A 36 6.49 -1.06 2.37
N PRO A 37 7.66 -0.70 1.79
CA PRO A 37 8.59 0.24 2.43
C PRO A 37 8.03 1.66 2.55
N ASN A 38 7.06 2.01 1.70
CA ASN A 38 6.23 3.20 1.82
C ASN A 38 4.92 3.04 1.04
N GLU A 39 3.98 3.96 1.28
CA GLU A 39 2.67 4.00 0.61
C GLU A 39 2.79 4.13 -0.93
N CYS A 40 3.80 4.85 -1.43
CA CYS A 40 4.03 4.94 -2.88
C CYS A 40 4.35 3.58 -3.49
N SER A 41 5.21 2.79 -2.83
CA SER A 41 5.57 1.44 -3.28
C SER A 41 4.36 0.50 -3.28
N LEU A 42 3.47 0.66 -2.29
CA LEU A 42 2.19 -0.05 -2.26
C LEU A 42 1.31 0.35 -3.45
N CYS A 43 1.21 1.64 -3.76
CA CYS A 43 0.45 2.12 -4.92
C CYS A 43 1.00 1.62 -6.25
N VAL A 44 2.31 1.61 -6.44
CA VAL A 44 2.93 1.02 -7.64
C VAL A 44 2.56 -0.47 -7.74
N ALA A 45 2.69 -1.23 -6.65
CA ALA A 45 2.29 -2.64 -6.66
C ALA A 45 0.79 -2.84 -6.94
N ARG A 46 -0.07 -1.97 -6.40
CA ARG A 46 -1.53 -1.94 -6.63
C ARG A 46 -1.84 -1.77 -8.12
N LEU A 47 -1.16 -0.81 -8.77
CA LEU A 47 -1.32 -0.52 -10.20
C LEU A 47 -0.74 -1.63 -11.07
N GLU A 48 0.50 -2.05 -10.78
CA GLU A 48 1.23 -3.10 -11.52
C GLU A 48 0.48 -4.43 -11.57
N LYS A 49 -0.04 -4.84 -10.42
CA LYS A 49 -0.76 -6.11 -10.30
C LYS A 49 -2.26 -5.96 -10.57
N SER A 50 -2.75 -4.72 -10.73
CA SER A 50 -4.18 -4.40 -10.86
C SER A 50 -5.02 -5.04 -9.75
N VAL A 51 -4.54 -4.99 -8.50
CA VAL A 51 -5.20 -5.59 -7.32
C VAL A 51 -5.53 -4.49 -6.32
N ASP A 52 -6.70 -4.56 -5.68
CA ASP A 52 -7.10 -3.60 -4.66
C ASP A 52 -6.41 -3.89 -3.31
N ILE A 53 -5.20 -3.35 -3.13
CA ILE A 53 -4.45 -3.44 -1.88
C ILE A 53 -4.80 -2.21 -1.02
N LEU A 54 -5.35 -2.47 0.17
CA LEU A 54 -5.66 -1.47 1.18
C LEU A 54 -4.56 -1.46 2.25
N ILE A 55 -4.44 -0.37 3.00
CA ILE A 55 -3.51 -0.29 4.13
C ILE A 55 -4.23 -0.76 5.40
N VAL A 56 -3.69 -1.81 6.01
CA VAL A 56 -4.17 -2.38 7.29
C VAL A 56 -3.71 -1.52 8.45
N ASN A 57 -2.44 -1.11 8.46
CA ASN A 57 -1.84 -0.28 9.51
C ASN A 57 -0.61 0.49 8.98
N ASP A 58 -0.31 1.62 9.61
CA ASP A 58 0.97 2.32 9.45
C ASP A 58 2.06 1.58 10.23
N GLY A 59 3.09 1.12 9.54
CA GLY A 59 4.12 0.24 10.07
C GLY A 59 4.23 -1.07 9.28
N PRO A 60 5.25 -1.90 9.58
CA PRO A 60 5.36 -3.22 9.01
C PRO A 60 4.20 -4.12 9.46
N CYS A 61 3.87 -5.13 8.66
CA CYS A 61 2.95 -6.18 9.07
C CYS A 61 3.57 -6.95 10.25
N SER A 62 2.86 -7.00 11.37
CA SER A 62 3.12 -7.91 12.46
C SER A 62 2.61 -9.28 12.01
N GLN A 63 3.48 -10.12 11.43
CA GLN A 63 3.14 -11.53 11.22
C GLN A 63 2.77 -12.19 12.55
#